data_AF-A0A2G9TZU6-F1
#
_entry.id   AF-A0A2G9TZU6-F1
#
_cell.length_a   1.000
_cell.length_b   1.000
_cell.length_c   1.000
_cell.angle_alpha   90.00
_cell.angle_beta   90.00
_cell.angle_gamma   90.00
#
_symmetry.space_group_name_H-M   'P 1'
#
loop_
_entity.id
_entity.type
_entity.pdbx_description
1 polymer ?
#
loop_
_entity_poly.entity_id
_entity_poly.type
_entity_poly.pdbx_seq_one_letter_code
_entity_poly.pdbx_strand_id
1 'polypeptide(L)' 'MGAATLGDDIDLANTVMIGDDAKDDVLGAIKSGMKGILVRTGKYRTGDEQQIPSERRNCVESFAEAVDLIEKGTVL' A
#
# COMPACT_ATOMS: atom_id res chain seq x y z
N MET A 1 19.56 -3.52 9.45
CA MET A 1 18.86 -4.76 9.85
C MET A 1 17.39 -4.40 9.96
N GLY A 2 16.61 -4.70 8.93
CA GLY A 2 15.21 -4.32 8.83
C GLY A 2 14.35 -5.16 9.76
N ALA A 3 13.35 -4.54 10.38
CA ALA A 3 12.40 -5.15 11.28
C ALA A 3 11.47 -6.14 10.56
N ALA A 4 11.98 -7.28 10.10
CA ALA A 4 11.14 -8.38 9.67
C ALA A 4 10.64 -9.11 10.92
N THR A 5 9.55 -8.61 11.51
CA THR A 5 8.71 -9.35 12.47
C THR A 5 7.75 -10.30 11.77
N LEU A 6 7.63 -10.18 10.45
CA LEU A 6 6.99 -11.13 9.56
C LEU A 6 7.96 -12.30 9.35
N GLY A 7 7.47 -13.54 9.45
CA GLY A 7 8.31 -14.74 9.42
C GLY A 7 9.26 -14.80 8.22
N ASP A 8 10.35 -15.56 8.36
CA ASP A 8 11.41 -15.67 7.35
C ASP A 8 10.90 -16.23 5.99
N ASP A 9 9.70 -16.79 5.97
CA ASP A 9 9.00 -17.35 4.80
C ASP A 9 8.13 -16.34 4.03
N ILE A 10 8.04 -15.08 4.49
CA ILE A 10 7.25 -14.03 3.81
C ILE A 10 8.14 -13.19 2.89
N ASP A 11 7.80 -13.21 1.59
CA ASP A 11 8.37 -12.29 0.60
C ASP A 11 7.69 -10.91 0.68
N LEU A 12 8.43 -9.93 1.18
CA LEU A 12 7.96 -8.55 1.28
C LEU A 12 7.62 -7.95 -0.09
N ALA A 13 8.34 -8.30 -1.15
CA ALA A 13 8.06 -7.79 -2.49
C ALA A 13 6.71 -8.29 -3.05
N ASN A 14 6.23 -9.42 -2.53
CA ASN A 14 4.92 -10.00 -2.83
C ASN A 14 3.87 -9.71 -1.73
N THR A 15 4.16 -8.81 -0.80
CA THR A 15 3.25 -8.38 0.27
C THR A 15 2.65 -7.00 -0.06
N VAL A 16 1.38 -6.80 0.28
CA VAL A 16 0.63 -5.56 0.03
C VAL A 16 0.07 -5.00 1.32
N MET A 17 0.34 -3.73 1.61
CA MET A 17 -0.33 -2.96 2.65
C MET A 17 -1.53 -2.20 2.06
N ILE A 18 -2.70 -2.29 2.69
CA ILE A 18 -3.89 -1.49 2.36
C ILE A 18 -4.14 -0.56 3.54
N GLY A 19 -4.20 0.75 3.31
CA GLY A 19 -4.41 1.72 4.38
C GLY A 19 -4.98 3.04 3.88
N ASP A 20 -5.49 3.84 4.82
CA ASP A 20 -6.04 5.17 4.56
C ASP A 20 -5.03 6.30 4.83
N ASP A 21 -3.84 5.98 5.37
CA ASP A 21 -2.73 6.92 5.50
C ASP A 21 -1.74 6.82 4.33
N ALA A 22 -1.51 7.91 3.62
CA ALA A 22 -0.48 7.94 2.60
C ALA A 22 0.94 7.79 3.17
N LYS A 23 1.21 8.30 4.37
CA LYS A 23 2.54 8.38 4.96
C LYS A 23 2.89 7.16 5.79
N ASP A 24 2.05 6.83 6.76
CA ASP A 24 2.38 5.82 7.75
C ASP A 24 2.04 4.41 7.25
N ASP A 25 0.95 4.25 6.49
CA ASP A 25 0.59 2.95 5.90
C ASP A 25 1.33 2.74 4.57
N VAL A 26 1.08 3.59 3.58
CA VAL A 26 1.52 3.33 2.20
C VAL A 26 3.00 3.62 1.98
N LEU A 27 3.48 4.83 2.31
CA LEU A 27 4.91 5.14 2.19
C LEU A 27 5.75 4.32 3.18
N GLY A 28 5.23 4.00 4.37
CA GLY A 28 5.85 3.10 5.33
C GLY A 28 6.08 1.70 4.75
N ALA A 29 5.05 1.12 4.12
CA ALA A 29 5.12 -0.16 3.44
C ALA A 29 6.13 -0.15 2.28
N ILE A 30 6.06 0.87 1.40
CA ILE A 30 6.98 1.00 0.26
C ILE A 30 8.44 1.08 0.71
N LYS A 31 8.73 1.86 1.75
CA LYS A 31 10.09 1.96 2.32
C LYS A 31 10.57 0.67 2.96
N SER A 32 9.64 -0.17 3.42
CA SER A 32 9.92 -1.49 3.97
C SER A 32 10.11 -2.57 2.89
N GLY A 33 9.89 -2.24 1.61
CA GLY A 33 10.02 -3.17 0.49
C GLY A 33 8.72 -3.86 0.08
N MET A 34 7.58 -3.48 0.66
CA MET A 34 6.25 -3.95 0.29
C MET A 34 5.64 -3.10 -0.83
N LYS A 35 4.52 -3.56 -1.38
CA LYS A 35 3.60 -2.71 -2.15
C LYS A 35 2.61 -2.03 -1.22
N GLY A 36 2.02 -0.93 -1.67
CA GLY A 36 1.02 -0.20 -0.89
C GLY A 36 -0.15 0.28 -1.76
N ILE A 37 -1.35 0.24 -1.18
CA ILE A 37 -2.59 0.74 -1.76
C ILE A 37 -3.22 1.74 -0.78
N LEU A 38 -3.43 2.97 -1.24
CA LEU A 38 -4.16 4.00 -0.51
C LEU A 38 -5.66 3.88 -0.80
N VAL A 39 -6.48 3.69 0.22
CA VAL A 39 -7.95 3.74 0.07
C VAL A 39 -8.49 5.11 0.46
N ARG A 40 -9.40 5.67 -0.33
CA ARG A 40 -10.05 6.97 -0.06
C ARG A 40 -11.22 6.86 0.93
N THR A 41 -10.97 6.12 2.01
CA THR A 41 -11.89 5.96 3.14
C THR A 41 -11.20 6.42 4.43
N GLY A 42 -11.91 6.45 5.56
CA GLY A 42 -11.28 6.73 6.86
C GLY A 42 -10.70 8.15 6.96
N LYS A 43 -9.40 8.26 7.31
CA LYS A 43 -8.70 9.53 7.55
C LYS A 43 -8.12 10.19 6.29
N TYR A 44 -8.21 9.53 5.14
CA TYR A 44 -7.74 10.06 3.86
C TYR A 44 -8.27 11.48 3.60
N ARG A 45 -7.43 12.32 3.01
CA ARG A 45 -7.79 13.65 2.50
C ARG A 45 -7.41 13.78 1.04
N THR A 46 -8.22 14.54 0.30
CA THR A 46 -7.97 14.85 -1.12
C THR A 46 -6.55 15.39 -1.31
N GLY A 47 -5.76 14.69 -2.13
CA GLY A 47 -4.37 15.03 -2.42
C GLY A 47 -3.33 14.23 -1.64
N ASP A 48 -3.72 13.43 -0.64
CA ASP A 48 -2.77 12.59 0.10
C ASP A 48 -2.03 11.60 -0.80
N GLU A 49 -2.65 11.14 -1.89
CA GLU A 49 -2.02 10.28 -2.89
C GLU A 49 -0.78 10.92 -3.55
N GLN A 50 -0.68 12.25 -3.56
CA GLN A 50 0.45 12.98 -4.14
C GLN A 50 1.73 12.81 -3.32
N GLN A 51 1.62 12.40 -2.06
CA GLN A 51 2.76 12.05 -1.22
C GLN A 51 3.44 10.76 -1.71
N ILE A 52 2.72 9.90 -2.44
CA ILE A 52 3.20 8.61 -2.95
C ILE A 52 3.84 8.83 -4.33
N PRO A 53 5.06 8.28 -4.60
CA PRO A 53 5.69 8.34 -5.92
C PRO A 53 4.79 7.77 -7.01
N SER A 54 4.71 8.46 -8.15
CA SER A 54 3.80 8.12 -9.25
C SER A 54 3.91 6.68 -9.75
N GLU A 55 5.12 6.13 -9.74
CA GLU A 55 5.45 4.79 -10.22
C GLU A 55 5.03 3.65 -9.28
N ARG A 56 4.63 3.98 -8.04
CA ARG A 56 4.13 3.02 -7.04
C ARG A 56 2.78 3.41 -6.45
N ARG A 57 2.09 4.37 -7.07
CA ARG A 57 0.86 4.94 -6.53
C ARG A 57 -0.34 4.09 -6.94
N ASN A 58 -0.77 3.20 -6.04
CA ASN A 58 -2.09 2.57 -6.11
C ASN A 58 -3.06 3.35 -5.21
N CYS A 59 -4.14 3.90 -5.77
CA CYS A 59 -5.16 4.61 -5.00
C CYS A 59 -6.56 4.29 -5.54
N VAL A 60 -7.46 3.89 -4.64
CA VAL A 60 -8.82 3.40 -4.97
C VAL A 60 -9.84 3.94 -3.98
N GLU A 61 -11.13 3.88 -4.30
CA GLU A 61 -12.17 4.52 -3.48
C GLU A 61 -12.55 3.72 -2.24
N SER A 62 -12.27 2.40 -2.22
CA SER A 62 -12.70 1.52 -1.14
C SER A 62 -11.77 0.33 -0.90
N PHE A 63 -11.89 -0.31 0.27
CA PHE A 63 -11.18 -1.56 0.56
C PHE A 63 -11.55 -2.68 -0.42
N ALA A 64 -12.81 -2.75 -0.86
CA ALA A 64 -13.26 -3.76 -1.83
C ALA A 64 -12.51 -3.61 -3.17
N GLU A 65 -12.36 -2.38 -3.67
CA GLU A 65 -11.58 -2.13 -4.89
C GLU A 65 -10.09 -2.45 -4.72
N ALA A 66 -9.55 -2.29 -3.51
CA ALA A 66 -8.17 -2.69 -3.23
C ALA A 66 -8.00 -4.22 -3.35
N VAL A 67 -8.98 -4.99 -2.89
CA VAL A 67 -9.02 -6.45 -3.07
C VAL A 67 -9.09 -6.81 -4.55
N ASP A 68 -9.98 -6.17 -5.32
CA ASP A 68 -10.09 -6.41 -6.77
C ASP A 68 -8.76 -6.15 -7.50
N LEU A 69 -8.00 -5.13 -7.09
CA LEU A 69 -6.70 -4.80 -7.67
C LEU A 69 -5.66 -5.91 -7.40
N ILE A 70 -5.71 -6.50 -6.20
CA ILE A 70 -4.85 -7.63 -5.80
C ILE A 70 -5.23 -8.88 -6.60
N GLU A 71 -6.52 -9.22 -6.70
CA GLU A 71 -6.99 -10.38 -7.46
C GLU A 71 -6.64 -10.30 -8.94
N LYS A 72 -6.66 -9.09 -9.52
CA LYS A 72 -6.25 -8.85 -10.91
C LYS A 72 -4.73 -8.86 -11.11
N GLY A 73 -3.93 -8.83 -10.05
CA GLY A 73 -2.48 -8.78 -10.12
C GLY A 73 -1.93 -7.47 -10.68
N THR A 74 -2.68 -6.37 -10.57
CA THR A 74 -2.35 -5.07 -11.18
C THR A 74 -1.80 -4.04 -10.18
N VAL A 75 -1.38 -4.48 -8.99
CA VAL A 75 -0.76 -3.61 -7.99
C VAL A 75 0.66 -3.23 -8.44
N LEU A 76 0.86 -1.92 -8.63
CA LEU A 76 2.15 -1.30 -8.97
C LEU A 76 3.21 -1.54 -7.90
#